data_AF-S8CCQ1-F1
#
_entry.id   AF-S8CCQ1-F1
#
_cell.length_a   1.000
_cell.length_b   1.000
_cell.length_c   1.000
_cell.angle_alpha   90.00
_cell.angle_beta   90.00
_cell.angle_gamma   90.00
#
_symmetry.space_group_name_H-M   'P 1'
#
loop_
_entity.id
_entity.type
_entity.pdbx_description
1 polymer ?
#
loop_
_entity_poly.entity_id
_entity_poly.type
_entity_poly.pdbx_seq_one_letter_code
_entity_poly.pdbx_strand_id
1 'polypeptide(L)'
;MSKSAPSDQSRINLLDSKDVISNKIKRCKTDSFPGLEFDNPERPECSNLLSIYQLVTGKTKQEVSEECRNMNWGTFKDLLTDALADHLRPIQVRYAEIVSDEAYLNGVLAEGAEKATAIADATLSNAYQAMGFLRR
;
A
#
# COMPACT_ATOMS: atom_id res chain seq x y z
N MET A 1 3.13 4.09 -8.21
CA MET A 1 3.96 4.40 -7.01
C MET A 1 5.13 3.43 -6.94
N SER A 2 6.32 3.87 -6.54
CA SER A 2 7.50 2.99 -6.33
C SER A 2 8.11 3.22 -4.95
N LYS A 3 8.37 2.12 -4.21
CA LYS A 3 9.04 2.16 -2.90
C LYS A 3 10.47 2.73 -2.99
N SER A 4 11.15 2.58 -4.13
CA SER A 4 12.53 3.03 -4.32
C SER A 4 12.66 4.40 -4.98
N ALA A 5 11.55 5.08 -5.28
CA ALA A 5 11.60 6.43 -5.85
C ALA A 5 12.38 7.38 -4.92
N PRO A 6 13.27 8.25 -5.46
CA PRO A 6 14.07 9.17 -4.64
C PRO A 6 13.23 10.12 -3.78
N SER A 7 12.08 10.55 -4.30
CA SER A 7 11.16 11.43 -3.58
C SER A 7 10.19 10.63 -2.73
N ASP A 8 10.25 10.80 -1.41
CA ASP A 8 9.28 10.17 -0.49
C ASP A 8 7.84 10.70 -0.67
N GLN A 9 7.69 11.89 -1.26
CA GLN A 9 6.38 12.48 -1.58
C GLN A 9 5.66 11.72 -2.72
N SER A 10 6.34 10.82 -3.41
CA SER A 10 5.76 10.03 -4.49
C SER A 10 5.03 8.76 -4.03
N ARG A 11 4.99 8.50 -2.71
CA ARG A 11 4.38 7.29 -2.12
C ARG A 11 3.80 7.54 -0.74
N ILE A 12 2.78 6.76 -0.40
CA ILE A 12 2.33 6.56 0.98
C ILE A 12 2.85 5.20 1.44
N ASN A 13 3.55 5.15 2.57
CA ASN A 13 3.95 3.88 3.17
C ASN A 13 2.86 3.39 4.13
N LEU A 14 2.74 2.07 4.30
CA LEU A 14 1.72 1.47 5.19
C LEU A 14 1.86 1.93 6.65
N LEU A 15 3.07 2.31 7.07
CA LEU A 15 3.40 2.74 8.42
C LEU A 15 3.54 4.27 8.55
N ASP A 16 3.20 5.04 7.50
CA ASP A 16 3.19 6.49 7.61
C ASP A 16 2.13 6.91 8.65
N SER A 17 2.48 7.85 9.54
CA SER A 17 1.52 8.42 10.48
C SER A 17 0.49 9.29 9.76
N LYS A 18 -0.64 9.57 10.42
CA LYS A 18 -1.68 10.46 9.89
C LYS A 18 -1.13 11.81 9.44
N ASP A 19 -0.19 12.39 10.20
CA ASP A 19 0.43 13.67 9.85
C ASP A 19 1.31 13.59 8.59
N VAL A 20 2.06 12.50 8.44
CA VAL A 20 2.87 12.26 7.24
C VAL A 20 1.98 12.06 6.03
N ILE A 21 0.91 11.27 6.15
CA ILE A 21 -0.10 11.07 5.10
C ILE A 21 -0.73 12.42 4.72
N SER A 22 -1.20 13.19 5.70
CA SER A 22 -1.81 14.51 5.47
C SER A 22 -0.88 15.44 4.70
N ASN A 23 0.40 15.51 5.10
CA ASN A 23 1.39 16.34 4.42
C ASN A 23 1.63 15.92 2.97
N LYS A 24 1.70 14.61 2.70
CA LYS A 24 1.89 14.07 1.35
C LYS A 24 0.67 14.30 0.46
N ILE A 25 -0.53 14.07 0.98
CA ILE A 25 -1.78 14.29 0.24
C ILE A 25 -2.01 15.77 -0.03
N LYS A 26 -1.74 16.66 0.93
CA LYS A 26 -1.81 18.11 0.73
C LYS A 26 -0.95 18.57 -0.46
N ARG A 27 0.28 18.06 -0.55
CA ARG A 27 1.26 18.41 -1.60
C ARG A 27 1.11 17.63 -2.90
N CYS A 28 0.21 16.64 -2.98
CA CYS A 28 0.08 15.85 -4.18
C CYS A 28 -0.42 16.71 -5.36
N LYS A 29 0.08 16.38 -6.55
CA LYS A 29 -0.26 17.08 -7.79
C LYS A 29 -1.75 16.91 -8.08
N THR A 30 -2.42 17.99 -8.42
CA THR A 30 -3.83 18.04 -8.83
C THR A 30 -3.99 18.96 -10.04
N ASP A 31 -5.11 18.80 -10.75
CA ASP A 31 -5.50 19.74 -11.81
C ASP A 31 -6.18 20.99 -11.24
N SER A 32 -6.53 21.95 -12.13
CA SER A 32 -7.22 23.19 -11.78
C SER A 32 -8.69 23.20 -12.20
N PHE A 33 -9.23 22.06 -12.64
CA PHE A 33 -10.61 21.97 -13.11
C PHE A 33 -11.59 21.89 -11.94
N PRO A 34 -12.79 22.50 -12.06
CA PRO A 34 -13.82 22.38 -11.05
C PRO A 34 -14.43 20.97 -11.05
N GLY A 35 -14.79 20.50 -9.86
CA GLY A 35 -15.41 19.18 -9.66
C GLY A 35 -14.46 18.01 -9.86
N LEU A 36 -14.89 16.84 -9.43
CA LEU A 36 -14.10 15.60 -9.49
C LEU A 36 -14.83 14.54 -10.29
N GLU A 37 -14.14 13.92 -11.23
CA GLU A 37 -14.69 12.92 -12.13
C GLU A 37 -13.70 11.78 -12.39
N PHE A 38 -14.23 10.60 -12.71
CA PHE A 38 -13.44 9.46 -13.15
C PHE A 38 -13.29 9.44 -14.67
N ASP A 39 -12.31 8.65 -15.13
CA ASP A 39 -12.13 8.23 -16.53
C ASP A 39 -11.89 9.34 -17.54
N ASN A 40 -11.67 10.58 -17.10
CA ASN A 40 -11.21 11.64 -17.99
C ASN A 40 -9.70 11.46 -18.23
N PRO A 41 -9.25 11.09 -19.45
CA PRO A 41 -7.83 10.87 -19.74
C PRO A 41 -6.97 12.13 -19.58
N GLU A 42 -7.59 13.31 -19.70
CA GLU A 42 -6.93 14.61 -19.51
C GLU A 42 -6.75 14.97 -18.02
N ARG A 43 -7.34 14.18 -17.11
CA ARG A 43 -7.30 14.38 -15.65
C ARG A 43 -6.83 13.13 -14.91
N PRO A 44 -5.60 12.64 -15.18
CA PRO A 44 -5.09 11.42 -14.56
C PRO A 44 -4.93 11.53 -13.04
N GLU A 45 -4.64 12.72 -12.52
CA GLU A 45 -4.56 12.98 -11.07
C GLU A 45 -5.91 12.77 -10.37
N CYS A 46 -7.00 13.21 -11.01
CA CYS A 46 -8.37 13.01 -10.53
C CYS A 46 -8.74 11.54 -10.47
N SER A 47 -8.51 10.82 -11.57
CA SER A 47 -8.74 9.37 -11.63
C SER A 47 -7.91 8.62 -10.58
N ASN A 48 -6.64 8.98 -10.40
CA ASN A 48 -5.76 8.34 -9.42
C ASN A 48 -6.26 8.53 -7.98
N LEU A 49 -6.54 9.77 -7.57
CA LEU A 49 -6.91 10.04 -6.17
C LEU A 49 -8.32 9.54 -5.83
N LEU A 50 -9.28 9.64 -6.76
CA LEU A 50 -10.61 9.06 -6.57
C LEU A 50 -10.57 7.53 -6.52
N SER A 51 -9.69 6.88 -7.29
CA SER A 51 -9.51 5.42 -7.24
C SER A 51 -8.93 4.98 -5.89
N ILE A 52 -7.96 5.74 -5.35
CA ILE A 52 -7.43 5.46 -4.01
C ILE A 52 -8.55 5.60 -2.97
N TYR A 53 -9.31 6.69 -3.02
CA TYR A 53 -10.45 6.90 -2.11
C TYR A 53 -11.45 5.74 -2.18
N GLN A 54 -11.85 5.35 -3.39
CA GLN A 54 -12.74 4.23 -3.64
C GLN A 54 -12.25 2.93 -2.99
N LEU A 55 -10.98 2.60 -3.18
CA LEU A 55 -10.39 1.35 -2.67
C LEU A 55 -10.33 1.33 -1.14
N VAL A 56 -9.99 2.45 -0.50
CA VAL A 56 -9.83 2.49 0.96
C VAL A 56 -11.16 2.55 1.70
N THR A 57 -12.19 3.15 1.09
CA THR A 57 -13.55 3.18 1.65
C THR A 57 -14.40 1.97 1.27
N GLY A 58 -13.99 1.20 0.26
CA GLY A 58 -14.78 0.07 -0.27
C GLY A 58 -16.07 0.50 -0.99
N LYS A 59 -16.21 1.79 -1.32
CA LYS A 59 -17.39 2.34 -2.01
C LYS A 59 -17.36 1.95 -3.49
N THR A 60 -18.54 1.90 -4.10
CA THR A 60 -18.66 1.77 -5.55
C THR A 60 -18.22 3.05 -6.24
N LYS A 61 -17.88 2.94 -7.53
CA LYS A 61 -17.48 4.09 -8.34
C LYS A 61 -18.57 5.15 -8.40
N GLN A 62 -19.84 4.71 -8.48
CA GLN A 62 -21.02 5.56 -8.54
C GLN A 62 -21.18 6.37 -7.25
N GLU A 63 -21.04 5.72 -6.09
CA GLU A 63 -21.12 6.40 -4.78
C GLU A 63 -20.02 7.46 -4.65
N VAL A 64 -18.77 7.12 -4.99
CA VAL A 64 -17.66 8.09 -4.94
C VAL A 64 -17.89 9.24 -5.91
N SER A 65 -18.36 8.95 -7.13
CA SER A 65 -18.64 9.99 -8.13
C SER A 65 -19.72 10.95 -7.67
N GLU A 66 -20.77 10.46 -7.01
CA GLU A 66 -21.86 11.29 -6.52
C GLU A 66 -21.43 12.14 -5.32
N GLU A 67 -20.75 11.52 -4.35
CA GLU A 67 -20.25 12.19 -3.15
C GLU A 67 -19.23 13.28 -3.48
N CYS A 68 -18.27 12.98 -4.37
CA CYS A 68 -17.14 13.86 -4.64
C CYS A 68 -17.39 14.86 -5.78
N ARG A 69 -18.49 14.73 -6.55
CA ARG A 69 -18.73 15.46 -7.81
C ARG A 69 -18.46 16.97 -7.69
N ASN A 70 -19.02 17.56 -6.64
CA ASN A 70 -19.03 19.01 -6.41
C ASN A 70 -17.96 19.46 -5.41
N MET A 71 -17.09 18.56 -4.96
CA MET A 71 -16.02 18.90 -4.04
C MET A 71 -14.89 19.64 -4.75
N ASN A 72 -14.24 20.54 -4.02
CA ASN A 72 -12.95 21.09 -4.44
C ASN A 72 -11.80 20.20 -3.92
N TRP A 73 -10.60 20.42 -4.46
CA TRP A 73 -9.42 19.66 -4.09
C TRP A 73 -9.03 19.75 -2.60
N GLY A 74 -9.27 20.89 -1.94
CA GLY A 74 -8.96 21.04 -0.52
C GLY A 74 -9.82 20.11 0.33
N THR A 75 -11.14 20.21 0.17
CA THR A 75 -12.11 19.36 0.88
C THR A 75 -11.90 17.88 0.59
N PHE A 76 -11.67 17.52 -0.68
CA PHE A 76 -11.44 16.13 -1.06
C PHE A 76 -10.12 15.57 -0.52
N LYS A 77 -9.04 16.36 -0.50
CA LYS A 77 -7.75 15.93 0.06
C LYS A 77 -7.83 15.65 1.57
N ASP A 78 -8.59 16.45 2.30
CA ASP A 78 -8.82 16.20 3.72
C ASP A 78 -9.65 14.91 3.92
N LEU A 79 -10.73 14.75 3.15
CA LEU A 79 -11.56 13.53 3.16
C LEU A 79 -10.73 12.26 2.83
N LEU A 80 -9.90 12.32 1.80
CA LEU A 80 -9.01 11.23 1.41
C LEU A 80 -7.98 10.91 2.49
N THR A 81 -7.42 11.94 3.14
CA THR A 81 -6.45 11.77 4.24
C THR A 81 -7.05 10.98 5.38
N ASP A 82 -8.27 11.36 5.81
CA ASP A 82 -8.95 10.69 6.91
C ASP A 82 -9.31 9.24 6.56
N ALA A 83 -9.91 9.02 5.38
CA ALA A 83 -10.25 7.67 4.92
C ALA A 83 -9.02 6.75 4.81
N LEU A 84 -7.90 7.27 4.31
CA LEU A 84 -6.66 6.52 4.19
C LEU A 84 -6.04 6.22 5.56
N ALA A 85 -6.03 7.18 6.48
CA ALA A 85 -5.52 6.97 7.83
C ALA A 85 -6.35 5.93 8.60
N ASP A 86 -7.68 5.99 8.49
CA ASP A 86 -8.57 5.02 9.13
C ASP A 86 -8.41 3.62 8.55
N HIS A 87 -8.24 3.52 7.23
CA HIS A 87 -7.99 2.25 6.56
C HIS A 87 -6.66 1.61 6.98
N LEU A 88 -5.60 2.41 7.15
CA LEU A 88 -4.27 1.91 7.54
C LEU A 88 -4.15 1.62 9.04
N ARG A 89 -4.93 2.27 9.89
CA ARG A 89 -4.88 2.11 11.36
C ARG A 89 -4.89 0.64 11.83
N PRO A 90 -5.83 -0.23 11.42
CA PRO A 90 -5.83 -1.62 11.88
C PRO A 90 -4.56 -2.39 11.48
N ILE A 91 -3.98 -2.08 10.30
CA ILE A 91 -2.72 -2.68 9.84
C ILE A 91 -1.57 -2.22 10.73
N GLN A 92 -1.50 -0.93 11.05
CA GLN A 92 -0.46 -0.35 11.89
C GLN A 92 -0.50 -0.87 13.33
N VAL A 93 -1.70 -1.02 13.90
CA VAL A 93 -1.91 -1.64 15.21
C VAL A 93 -1.40 -3.08 15.20
N ARG A 94 -1.84 -3.89 14.23
CA ARG A 94 -1.43 -5.29 14.15
C ARG A 94 0.08 -5.46 13.89
N TYR A 95 0.66 -4.57 13.09
CA TYR A 95 2.10 -4.52 12.87
C TYR A 95 2.84 -4.25 14.19
N ALA A 96 2.42 -3.25 14.96
CA ALA A 96 3.04 -2.90 16.23
C ALA A 96 2.97 -4.06 17.24
N GLU A 97 1.82 -4.73 17.34
CA GLU A 97 1.65 -5.93 18.17
C GLU A 97 2.67 -7.02 17.82
N ILE A 98 2.76 -7.39 16.53
CA ILE A 98 3.63 -8.47 16.06
C ILE A 98 5.11 -8.12 16.24
N VAL A 99 5.51 -6.89 15.92
CA VAL A 99 6.92 -6.46 16.03
C VAL A 99 7.36 -6.33 17.48
N SER A 100 6.43 -6.01 18.40
CA SER A 100 6.75 -5.96 19.83
C SER A 100 6.90 -7.34 20.48
N ASP A 101 6.35 -8.40 19.87
CA ASP A 101 6.49 -9.78 20.32
C ASP A 101 7.58 -10.50 19.50
N GLU A 102 8.84 -10.27 19.90
CA GLU A 102 10.00 -10.87 19.23
C GLU A 102 9.95 -12.41 19.25
N ALA A 103 9.43 -13.01 20.31
CA ALA A 103 9.36 -14.46 20.44
C ALA A 103 8.38 -15.05 19.42
N TYR A 104 7.19 -14.46 19.29
CA TYR A 104 6.23 -14.84 18.27
C TYR A 104 6.78 -14.62 16.86
N LEU A 105 7.34 -13.45 16.59
CA LEU A 105 7.87 -13.12 15.26
C LEU A 105 8.98 -14.09 14.84
N ASN A 106 9.96 -14.34 15.71
CA ASN A 106 11.04 -15.27 15.44
C ASN A 106 10.54 -16.72 15.29
N GLY A 107 9.53 -17.13 16.07
CA GLY A 107 8.90 -18.43 15.94
C GLY A 107 8.26 -18.64 14.57
N VAL A 108 7.47 -17.68 14.09
CA VAL A 108 6.85 -17.72 12.77
C VAL A 108 7.90 -17.74 11.64
N LEU A 109 8.96 -16.93 11.77
CA LEU A 109 10.05 -16.90 10.79
C LEU A 109 10.83 -18.23 10.75
N ALA A 110 11.11 -18.83 11.90
CA ALA A 110 11.79 -20.12 11.99
C ALA A 110 10.96 -21.24 11.37
N GLU A 111 9.66 -21.33 11.70
CA GLU A 111 8.75 -22.32 11.12
C GLU A 111 8.66 -22.16 9.58
N GLY A 112 8.58 -20.92 9.10
CA GLY A 112 8.59 -20.62 7.67
C GLY A 112 9.89 -21.06 6.99
N ALA A 113 11.03 -20.82 7.63
CA ALA A 113 12.34 -21.20 7.13
C ALA A 113 12.53 -22.73 7.06
N GLU A 114 12.06 -23.47 8.06
CA GLU A 114 12.09 -24.94 8.07
C GLU A 114 11.31 -25.52 6.88
N LYS A 115 10.07 -25.05 6.69
CA LYS A 115 9.22 -25.49 5.57
C LYS A 115 9.82 -25.15 4.21
N ALA A 116 10.34 -23.92 4.06
CA ALA A 116 10.97 -23.49 2.81
C ALA A 116 12.23 -24.29 2.50
N THR A 117 13.08 -24.53 3.51
CA THR A 117 14.32 -25.31 3.37
C THR A 117 14.02 -26.75 2.93
N ALA A 118 13.02 -27.41 3.52
CA ALA A 118 12.67 -28.78 3.15
C ALA A 118 12.29 -28.92 1.66
N ILE A 119 11.59 -27.92 1.11
CA ILE A 119 11.21 -27.89 -0.31
C ILE A 119 12.43 -27.53 -1.18
N ALA A 120 13.17 -26.49 -0.80
CA ALA A 120 14.33 -26.01 -1.56
C ALA A 120 15.44 -27.06 -1.65
N ASP A 121 15.71 -27.79 -0.57
CA ASP A 121 16.74 -28.83 -0.51
C ASP A 121 16.46 -30.00 -1.45
N ALA A 122 15.19 -30.37 -1.63
CA ALA A 122 14.81 -31.40 -2.60
C ALA A 122 15.14 -30.96 -4.03
N THR A 123 14.79 -29.72 -4.40
CA THR A 123 15.13 -29.16 -5.71
C THR A 123 16.64 -29.01 -5.89
N LEU A 124 17.34 -28.52 -4.87
CA LEU A 124 18.78 -28.33 -4.90
C LEU A 124 19.50 -29.67 -5.05
N SER A 125 19.05 -30.72 -4.36
CA SER A 125 19.61 -32.08 -4.48
C SER A 125 19.53 -32.60 -5.91
N ASN A 126 18.38 -32.42 -6.57
CA ASN A 126 18.20 -32.83 -7.96
C ASN A 126 19.14 -32.04 -8.90
N ALA A 127 19.32 -30.75 -8.67
CA ALA A 127 20.26 -29.92 -9.44
C ALA A 127 21.71 -30.37 -9.25
N TYR A 128 22.13 -30.68 -8.01
CA TYR A 128 23.47 -31.21 -7.72
C TYR A 128 23.70 -32.54 -8.44
N GLN A 129 22.73 -33.45 -8.37
CA GLN A 129 22.82 -34.75 -9.04
C GLN A 129 22.91 -34.60 -10.56
N ALA A 130 22.09 -33.75 -11.17
CA ALA A 130 22.10 -33.52 -12.61
C ALA A 130 23.42 -32.90 -13.11
N MET A 131 24.05 -32.05 -12.30
CA MET A 131 25.31 -31.38 -12.64
C MET A 131 26.56 -32.17 -12.23
N GLY A 132 26.40 -33.28 -11.50
CA GLY A 132 27.53 -34.08 -11.00
C GLY A 132 28.29 -33.43 -9.85
N PHE A 133 27.68 -32.49 -9.13
CA PHE A 133 28.30 -31.87 -7.96
C PHE A 133 28.15 -32.75 -6.70
N LEU A 134 29.20 -32.82 -5.90
CA LEU A 134 29.13 -33.38 -4.56
C LEU A 134 28.27 -32.48 -3.66
N ARG A 135 27.28 -33.08 -3.00
CA ARG A 135 26.44 -32.38 -2.03
C ARG A 135 27.28 -32.00 -0.80
N ARG A 136 27.06 -30.79 -0.29
CA ARG A 136 27.60 -30.34 1.00
C ARG A 136 26.76 -30.86 2.16
#